data_AF-A0A949H3N2-F1
#
_entry.id   AF-A0A949H3N2-F1
#
_cell.length_a   1.000
_cell.length_b   1.000
_cell.length_c   1.000
_cell.angle_alpha   90.00
_cell.angle_beta   90.00
_cell.angle_gamma   90.00
#
_symmetry.space_group_name_H-M   'P 1'
#
loop_
_entity.id
_entity.type
_entity.pdbx_description
1 polymer ?
#
loop_
_entity_poly.entity_id
_entity_poly.type
_entity_poly.pdbx_seq_one_letter_code
_entity_poly.pdbx_strand_id
1 'polypeptide(L)' 'MMRTQEMVVVDARGLRARAERLRRRAGHDDGPLAVSYRRRASELMLQAWLLEIRAGVPLDRIPTAA' A
#
# COMPACT_ATOMS: atom_id res chain seq x y z
N MET A 1 -4.83 16.30 -19.08
CA MET A 1 -5.17 15.04 -18.38
C MET A 1 -4.24 14.69 -17.20
N MET A 2 -3.42 15.62 -16.67
CA MET A 2 -2.42 15.34 -15.60
C MET A 2 -2.97 15.30 -14.16
N ARG A 3 -4.09 15.95 -13.84
CA ARG A 3 -4.61 16.05 -12.45
C ARG A 3 -5.07 14.73 -11.83
N THR A 4 -5.53 13.77 -12.64
CA THR A 4 -6.08 12.50 -12.14
C THR A 4 -4.97 11.56 -11.69
N GLN A 5 -3.85 11.49 -12.42
CA GLN A 5 -2.74 10.62 -12.04
C GLN A 5 -2.03 11.09 -10.77
N GLU A 6 -1.86 12.40 -10.61
CA GLU A 6 -1.20 12.97 -9.42
C GLU A 6 -1.98 12.67 -8.13
N MET A 7 -3.31 12.79 -8.16
CA MET A 7 -4.19 12.44 -7.04
C MET A 7 -4.12 10.95 -6.70
N VAL A 8 -4.12 10.07 -7.71
CA VAL A 8 -4.02 8.61 -7.49
C VAL A 8 -2.68 8.23 -6.87
N VAL A 9 -1.58 8.88 -7.27
CA VAL A 9 -0.26 8.65 -6.68
C VAL A 9 -0.24 9.08 -5.20
N VAL A 10 -0.91 10.20 -4.84
CA VAL A 10 -1.06 10.63 -3.45
C VAL A 10 -1.85 9.59 -2.64
N ASP A 11 -2.94 9.07 -3.19
CA ASP A 11 -3.76 8.04 -2.53
C ASP A 11 -2.99 6.73 -2.34
N ALA A 12 -2.28 6.26 -3.37
CA ALA A 12 -1.43 5.07 -3.29
C ALA A 12 -0.31 5.22 -2.26
N ARG A 13 0.34 6.40 -2.20
CA ARG A 13 1.34 6.71 -1.17
C ARG A 13 0.76 6.67 0.24
N GLY A 14 -0.46 7.20 0.42
CA GLY A 14 -1.18 7.16 1.70
C GLY A 14 -1.47 5.74 2.17
N LEU A 15 -1.94 4.88 1.27
CA LEU A 15 -2.17 3.45 1.54
C LEU A 15 -0.86 2.73 1.90
N ARG A 16 0.23 3.03 1.19
CA ARG A 16 1.55 2.45 1.50
C ARG A 16 2.04 2.82 2.89
N ALA A 17 1.97 4.10 3.23
CA ALA A 17 2.39 4.58 4.55
C ALA A 17 1.57 3.95 5.68
N ARG A 18 0.28 3.67 5.46
CA ARG A 18 -0.57 2.95 6.43
C ARG A 18 -0.16 1.50 6.57
N ALA A 19 0.11 0.80 5.47
CA ALA A 19 0.57 -0.58 5.52
C ALA A 19 1.90 -0.71 6.28
N GLU A 20 2.85 0.20 6.05
CA GLU A 20 4.14 0.21 6.77
C GLU A 20 3.95 0.41 8.28
N ARG A 21 3.02 1.29 8.69
CA ARG A 21 2.68 1.45 10.11
C ARG A 21 2.12 0.17 10.72
N LEU A 22 1.29 -0.57 9.97
CA LEU A 22 0.73 -1.85 10.42
C LEU A 22 1.79 -2.93 10.49
N ARG A 23 2.73 -3.00 9.54
CA ARG A 23 3.89 -3.92 9.59
C ARG A 23 4.73 -3.66 10.83
N ARG A 24 5.03 -2.39 11.12
CA ARG A 24 5.74 -2.03 12.35
C ARG A 24 4.98 -2.49 13.60
N ARG A 25 3.67 -2.21 13.70
CA ARG A 25 2.84 -2.68 14.84
C ARG A 25 2.86 -4.20 14.97
N ALA A 26 2.73 -4.93 13.87
CA ALA A 26 2.79 -6.39 13.87
C ALA A 26 4.14 -6.98 14.31
N GLY A 27 5.22 -6.18 14.33
CA GLY A 27 6.52 -6.58 14.91
C GLY A 27 6.65 -6.24 16.40
N HIS A 28 5.72 -5.48 16.98
CA HIS A 28 5.68 -5.14 18.41
C HIS A 28 4.60 -5.92 19.16
N ASP A 29 3.51 -6.28 18.48
CA ASP A 29 2.41 -7.06 19.05
C ASP A 29 2.59 -8.55 18.77
N ASP A 30 2.20 -9.39 19.72
CA ASP A 30 2.16 -10.84 19.56
C ASP A 30 0.74 -11.36 19.32
N GLY A 31 0.65 -12.59 18.78
CA GLY A 31 -0.60 -13.32 18.67
C GLY A 31 -1.52 -12.88 17.52
N PRO A 32 -2.84 -13.11 17.63
CA PRO A 32 -3.79 -12.91 16.53
C PRO A 32 -3.79 -11.49 15.95
N LEU A 33 -3.54 -10.47 16.78
CA LEU A 33 -3.50 -9.07 16.36
C LEU A 33 -2.36 -8.80 15.35
N ALA A 34 -1.19 -9.41 15.57
CA ALA A 34 -0.06 -9.31 14.66
C ALA A 34 -0.38 -9.90 13.28
N VAL A 35 -1.10 -11.02 13.24
CA VAL A 35 -1.57 -11.65 11.99
C VAL A 35 -2.56 -10.72 11.27
N SER A 36 -3.52 -10.15 12.00
CA SER A 36 -4.48 -9.19 11.43
C SER A 36 -3.79 -7.94 10.88
N TYR A 37 -2.78 -7.41 11.56
CA TYR A 37 -2.00 -6.27 11.07
C TYR A 37 -1.17 -6.60 9.84
N ARG A 38 -0.50 -7.76 9.79
CA ARG A 38 0.21 -8.23 8.58
C ARG A 38 -0.75 -8.39 7.40
N ARG A 39 -1.89 -9.06 7.62
CA ARG A 39 -2.92 -9.23 6.58
C ARG A 39 -3.40 -7.88 6.07
N ARG A 40 -3.77 -6.97 6.97
CA ARG A 40 -4.28 -5.65 6.58
C ARG A 40 -3.22 -4.81 5.86
N ALA A 41 -1.96 -4.92 6.25
CA ALA A 41 -0.86 -4.27 5.53
C ALA A 41 -0.76 -4.77 4.08
N SER A 42 -0.84 -6.09 3.86
CA SER A 42 -0.82 -6.68 2.52
C SER A 42 -2.03 -6.24 1.67
N GLU A 43 -3.23 -6.17 2.25
CA GLU A 43 -4.42 -5.68 1.56
C GLU A 43 -4.26 -4.23 1.09
N LEU A 44 -3.70 -3.36 1.95
CA LEU A 44 -3.45 -1.95 1.59
C LEU A 44 -2.37 -1.80 0.52
N MET A 45 -1.33 -2.65 0.55
CA MET A 45 -0.31 -2.69 -0.51
C MET A 45 -0.92 -3.10 -1.85
N LEU A 46 -1.76 -4.13 -1.87
CA LEU A 46 -2.46 -4.57 -3.07
C LEU A 46 -3.39 -3.48 -3.62
N GLN A 47 -4.12 -2.78 -2.74
CA GLN A 47 -4.97 -1.66 -3.14
C GLN A 47 -4.16 -0.52 -3.76
N ALA A 48 -3.00 -0.17 -3.17
CA ALA A 48 -2.11 0.85 -3.74
C ALA A 48 -1.62 0.45 -5.14
N TRP A 49 -1.23 -0.82 -5.31
CA TRP A 49 -0.80 -1.36 -6.61
C TRP A 49 -1.91 -1.29 -7.66
N LEU A 50 -3.12 -1.73 -7.31
CA LEU A 50 -4.27 -1.69 -8.22
C LEU A 50 -4.66 -0.27 -8.63
N LEU A 51 -4.55 0.70 -7.72
CA LEU A 51 -4.80 2.10 -8.03
C LEU A 51 -3.83 2.63 -9.08
N GLU A 52 -2.54 2.35 -8.92
CA GLU A 52 -1.51 2.80 -9.86
C GLU A 52 -1.64 2.13 -11.24
N ILE A 53 -1.93 0.82 -11.29
CA ILE A 53 -2.23 0.13 -12.55
C ILE A 53 -3.42 0.77 -13.26
N ARG A 54 -4.52 1.02 -12.54
CA ARG A 54 -5.73 1.64 -13.10
C ARG A 54 -5.49 3.07 -13.58
N ALA A 55 -4.55 3.79 -12.97
CA ALA A 55 -4.14 5.12 -13.40
C ALA A 55 -3.18 5.11 -14.61
N GLY A 56 -2.75 3.93 -15.07
CA GLY A 56 -1.81 3.78 -16.19
C GLY A 56 -0.36 4.07 -15.81
N VAL A 57 0.00 3.94 -14.53
CA VAL A 57 1.40 4.01 -14.10
C VAL A 57 2.16 2.81 -14.68
N PRO A 58 3.30 3.02 -15.36
CA PRO A 58 4.13 1.93 -15.87
C PRO A 58 4.57 0.98 -14.75
N LEU A 59 4.49 -0.34 -14.99
CA LEU A 59 4.75 -1.38 -13.99
C LEU A 59 6.17 -1.29 -13.38
N ASP A 60 7.16 -0.90 -14.17
CA ASP A 60 8.55 -0.66 -13.77
C ASP A 60 8.70 0.49 -12.77
N ARG A 61 7.70 1.37 -12.69
CA ARG A 61 7.66 2.51 -11.77
C ARG A 61 6.79 2.27 -10.55
N ILE A 62 6.12 1.12 -10.47
CA ILE A 62 5.31 0.76 -9.30
C ILE A 62 6.22 0.09 -8.27
N PRO A 63 6.32 0.65 -7.04
CA PRO A 63 6.97 -0.04 -5.94
C PRO A 63 6.26 -1.35 -5.62
N THR A 64 6.89 -2.47 -5.96
CA THR A 64 6.54 -3.80 -5.46
C THR A 64 7.30 -4.04 -4.16
N ALA A 65 6.64 -4.64 -3.18
CA ALA A 65 7.31 -5.07 -1.95
C ALA A 65 8.17 -6.29 -2.31
N ALA A 66 9.46 -6.08 -2.51
CA ALA A 66 10.47 -7.14 -2.51
C ALA A 66 10.73 -7.63 -1.08
#